data_AF-A0A078RBN5-F1
#
_entry.id   AF-A0A078RBN5-F1
#
_cell.length_a   1.000
_cell.length_b   1.000
_cell.length_c   1.000
_cell.angle_alpha   90.00
_cell.angle_beta   90.00
_cell.angle_gamma   90.00
#
_symmetry.space_group_name_H-M   'P 1'
#
loop_
_entity.id
_entity.type
_entity.pdbx_description
1 polymer ?
#
loop_
_entity_poly.entity_id
_entity_poly.type
_entity_poly.pdbx_seq_one_letter_code
_entity_poly.pdbx_strand_id
1 'polypeptide(L)'
;MDGELPSSYGVKPKYGLQDNYFDINMGEGCDIAVKIIDLSNDRCIRYIFVSENSSITINQIPQGQYYLKIAYGYDWMEKFEDGMTHGKFTRNCYYEKSVDVFDFGKKNSQPYY
;
A
#
# COMPACT_ATOMS: atom_id res chain seq x y z
N MET A 1 12.40 -6.96 -2.87
CA MET A 1 11.21 -7.62 -3.47
C MET A 1 10.17 -6.54 -3.61
N ASP A 2 9.93 -6.01 -4.80
CA ASP A 2 9.05 -4.83 -4.92
C ASP A 2 7.70 -5.26 -5.49
N GLY A 3 6.60 -4.82 -4.87
CA GLY A 3 5.28 -5.22 -5.32
C GLY A 3 4.19 -5.26 -4.27
N GLU A 4 2.97 -5.53 -4.74
CA GLU A 4 1.86 -5.93 -3.89
C GLU A 4 2.17 -7.28 -3.23
N LEU A 5 2.07 -7.32 -1.90
CA LEU A 5 2.17 -8.55 -1.12
C LEU A 5 0.95 -9.44 -1.36
N PRO A 6 1.13 -10.77 -1.39
CA PRO A 6 0.08 -11.72 -1.74
C PRO A 6 -1.07 -11.72 -0.74
N SER A 7 -2.22 -12.25 -1.17
CA SER A 7 -3.43 -12.35 -0.34
C SER A 7 -3.28 -13.26 0.88
N SER A 8 -2.21 -14.06 0.96
CA SER A 8 -1.86 -14.82 2.17
C SER A 8 -1.64 -13.90 3.38
N TYR A 9 -1.30 -12.63 3.18
CA TYR A 9 -1.29 -11.60 4.23
C TYR A 9 -2.69 -11.19 4.74
N GLY A 10 -3.74 -11.88 4.27
CA GLY A 10 -5.16 -11.66 4.49
C GLY A 10 -5.66 -10.26 4.14
N VAL A 11 -4.93 -9.59 3.26
CA VAL A 11 -5.42 -8.43 2.51
C VAL A 11 -6.02 -8.98 1.22
N LYS A 12 -7.25 -8.60 0.92
CA LYS A 12 -7.90 -8.90 -0.36
C LYS A 12 -7.77 -7.67 -1.25
N PRO A 13 -6.90 -7.67 -2.27
CA PRO A 13 -6.78 -6.55 -3.17
C PRO A 13 -8.12 -6.19 -3.81
N LYS A 14 -8.44 -4.89 -3.85
CA LYS A 14 -9.59 -4.30 -4.54
C LYS A 14 -9.15 -3.41 -5.70
N TYR A 15 -9.38 -3.81 -6.95
CA TYR A 15 -8.99 -3.01 -8.12
C TYR A 15 -10.13 -2.09 -8.58
N GLY A 16 -9.78 -0.86 -8.95
CA GLY A 16 -10.65 0.13 -9.56
C GLY A 16 -10.60 0.08 -11.09
N LEU A 17 -11.66 0.58 -11.73
CA LEU A 17 -11.75 0.68 -13.20
C LEU A 17 -11.14 1.97 -13.78
N GLN A 18 -10.61 2.86 -12.92
CA GLN A 18 -10.07 4.17 -13.30
C GLN A 18 -8.53 4.16 -13.19
N ASP A 19 -7.86 5.08 -13.91
CA ASP A 19 -6.39 5.27 -13.85
C ASP A 19 -5.93 6.01 -12.59
N ASN A 20 -6.50 5.67 -11.44
CA ASN A 20 -6.02 6.16 -10.16
C ASN A 20 -4.84 5.30 -9.74
N TYR A 21 -3.76 5.94 -9.31
CA TYR A 21 -2.53 5.25 -8.93
C TYR A 21 -1.84 5.94 -7.75
N PHE A 22 -1.00 5.17 -7.06
CA PHE A 22 0.02 5.70 -6.16
C PHE A 22 1.39 5.48 -6.76
N ASP A 23 2.18 6.54 -6.86
CA ASP A 23 3.62 6.42 -7.08
C ASP A 23 4.32 6.46 -5.72
N ILE A 24 5.11 5.44 -5.45
CA ILE A 24 5.93 5.33 -4.25
C ILE A 24 7.37 5.31 -4.71
N ASN A 25 8.13 6.32 -4.31
CA ASN A 25 9.55 6.45 -4.60
C ASN A 25 10.31 6.38 -3.28
N MET A 26 11.16 5.35 -3.13
CA MET A 26 11.97 5.17 -1.94
C MET A 26 13.40 5.62 -2.20
N GLY A 27 13.87 6.56 -1.38
CA GLY A 27 15.26 6.99 -1.40
C GLY A 27 16.19 6.00 -0.70
N GLU A 28 17.41 6.44 -0.42
CA GLU A 28 18.37 5.66 0.36
C GLU A 28 17.96 5.55 1.82
N GLY A 29 18.22 4.38 2.42
CA GLY A 29 18.33 4.27 3.88
C GLY A 29 17.31 3.38 4.56
N CYS A 30 16.30 2.80 3.91
CA CYS A 30 15.52 1.66 4.43
C CYS A 30 14.50 1.13 3.41
N ASP A 31 14.03 -0.10 3.66
CA ASP A 31 12.87 -0.67 2.99
C ASP A 31 11.58 -0.18 3.65
N ILE A 32 10.47 -0.23 2.91
CA ILE A 32 9.15 0.11 3.42
C ILE A 32 8.09 -0.96 3.11
N ALA A 33 7.12 -1.07 4.02
CA ALA A 33 5.89 -1.81 3.82
C ALA A 33 4.69 -0.87 4.01
N VAL A 34 3.88 -0.69 2.97
CA VAL A 34 2.79 0.29 2.91
C VAL A 34 1.44 -0.42 2.85
N LYS A 35 0.54 -0.07 3.76
CA LYS A 35 -0.87 -0.44 3.68
C LYS A 35 -1.71 0.76 3.24
N ILE A 36 -2.44 0.59 2.14
CA ILE A 36 -3.44 1.57 1.69
C ILE A 36 -4.75 1.25 2.41
N ILE A 37 -5.21 2.16 3.27
CA ILE A 37 -6.40 1.96 4.10
C ILE A 37 -7.55 2.84 3.58
N ASP A 38 -8.69 2.22 3.31
CA ASP A 38 -9.95 2.90 2.99
C ASP A 38 -10.46 3.64 4.23
N LEU A 39 -10.57 4.96 4.14
CA LEU A 39 -10.97 5.82 5.25
C LEU A 39 -12.40 5.53 5.72
N SER A 40 -13.28 5.06 4.83
CA SER A 40 -14.71 4.86 5.14
C SER A 40 -14.99 3.67 6.05
N ASN A 41 -14.13 2.65 6.02
CA ASN A 41 -14.38 1.37 6.68
C ASN A 41 -13.14 0.76 7.34
N ASP A 42 -12.02 1.49 7.36
CA ASP A 42 -10.73 1.10 7.93
C ASP A 42 -10.12 -0.19 7.37
N ARG A 43 -10.55 -0.63 6.17
CA ARG A 43 -10.02 -1.86 5.56
C ARG A 43 -8.78 -1.56 4.73
N CYS A 44 -7.78 -2.41 4.90
CA CYS A 44 -6.63 -2.47 4.00
C CYS A 44 -7.08 -2.99 2.63
N ILE A 45 -6.79 -2.22 1.57
CA ILE A 45 -7.12 -2.61 0.19
C ILE A 45 -5.88 -3.00 -0.62
N ARG A 46 -4.69 -2.60 -0.20
CA ARG A 46 -3.39 -3.04 -0.76
C ARG A 46 -2.36 -3.08 0.33
N TYR A 47 -1.49 -4.08 0.24
CA TYR A 47 -0.30 -4.16 1.06
C TYR A 47 0.89 -4.27 0.10
N ILE A 48 1.83 -3.35 0.19
CA ILE A 48 2.92 -3.19 -0.77
C ILE A 48 4.24 -3.24 -0.02
N PHE A 49 5.25 -3.87 -0.61
CA PHE A 49 6.64 -3.77 -0.19
C PHE A 49 7.43 -2.99 -1.24
N VAL A 50 8.31 -2.09 -0.80
CA VAL A 50 9.22 -1.33 -1.66
C VAL A 50 10.59 -1.34 -1.00
N SER A 51 11.59 -1.82 -1.72
CA SER A 51 12.97 -1.86 -1.25
C SER A 51 13.59 -0.45 -1.29
N GLU A 52 14.65 -0.23 -0.53
CA GLU A 52 15.42 1.02 -0.67
C GLU A 52 15.91 1.23 -2.10
N ASN A 53 16.04 2.48 -2.54
CA ASN A 53 16.48 2.86 -3.89
C ASN A 53 15.61 2.32 -5.03
N SER A 54 14.35 1.99 -4.76
CA SER A 54 13.41 1.55 -5.77
C SER A 54 12.12 2.38 -5.78
N SER A 55 11.40 2.25 -6.90
CA SER A 55 10.14 2.94 -7.13
C SER A 55 9.12 1.95 -7.65
N ILE A 56 7.86 2.13 -7.26
CA ILE A 56 6.75 1.37 -7.78
C ILE A 56 5.51 2.24 -7.99
N THR A 57 4.78 1.93 -9.06
CA THR A 57 3.45 2.49 -9.32
C THR A 57 2.39 1.44 -9.05
N ILE A 58 1.48 1.73 -8.13
CA ILE A 58 0.33 0.90 -7.80
C ILE A 58 -0.89 1.47 -8.51
N ASN A 59 -1.27 0.84 -9.61
CA ASN A 59 -2.39 1.26 -10.46
C ASN A 59 -3.74 0.72 -9.96
N GLN A 60 -4.82 1.17 -10.61
CA GLN A 60 -6.18 0.67 -10.40
C GLN A 60 -6.60 0.80 -8.93
N ILE A 61 -6.32 1.95 -8.33
CA ILE A 61 -6.85 2.28 -7.01
C ILE A 61 -8.34 2.62 -7.19
N PRO A 62 -9.26 1.98 -6.43
CA PRO A 62 -10.67 2.34 -6.51
C PRO A 62 -10.91 3.80 -6.14
N GLN A 63 -12.05 4.31 -6.57
CA GLN A 63 -12.52 5.59 -6.10
C GLN A 63 -12.73 5.55 -4.58
N GLY A 64 -12.28 6.58 -3.87
CA GLY A 64 -12.44 6.69 -2.43
C GLY A 64 -11.42 7.61 -1.79
N GLN A 65 -11.52 7.73 -0.47
CA GLN A 65 -10.56 8.46 0.35
C GLN A 65 -9.70 7.45 1.12
N TYR A 66 -8.39 7.63 1.06
CA TYR A 66 -7.44 6.68 1.63
C TYR A 66 -6.41 7.38 2.49
N TYR A 67 -5.93 6.68 3.51
CA TYR A 67 -4.75 7.06 4.26
C TYR A 67 -3.77 5.88 4.27
N LEU A 68 -2.49 6.15 4.51
CA LEU A 68 -1.44 5.13 4.49
C LEU A 68 -1.03 4.76 5.92
N LYS A 69 -0.79 3.47 6.16
CA LYS A 69 0.03 3.00 7.30
C LYS A 69 1.34 2.47 6.73
N ILE A 70 2.45 3.05 7.17
CA ILE A 70 3.78 2.79 6.63
C ILE A 70 4.65 2.22 7.73
N ALA A 71 5.33 1.12 7.43
CA ALA A 71 6.41 0.60 8.26
C ALA A 71 7.72 0.79 7.49
N TYR A 72 8.74 1.30 8.17
CA TYR A 72 10.10 1.45 7.68
C TYR A 72 11.00 0.51 8.46
N GLY A 73 12.03 -0.02 7.82
CA GLY A 73 13.08 -0.76 8.52
C GLY A 73 13.94 -1.58 7.59
N TYR A 74 14.63 -2.55 8.18
CA TYR A 74 15.42 -3.53 7.45
C TYR A 74 15.09 -4.95 7.89
N ASP A 75 15.62 -5.89 7.12
CA ASP A 75 15.56 -7.32 7.41
C ASP A 75 14.10 -7.79 7.53
N TRP A 76 13.36 -7.65 6.42
CA TRP A 76 11.99 -8.12 6.28
C TRP A 76 11.92 -9.62 6.52
N MET A 77 11.12 -10.02 7.50
CA MET A 77 10.86 -11.41 7.80
C MET A 77 9.38 -11.73 7.67
N GLU A 78 9.12 -12.86 7.01
CA GLU A 78 7.79 -13.42 6.83
C GLU A 78 7.63 -14.68 7.68
N LYS A 79 6.51 -14.81 8.36
CA LYS A 79 6.11 -16.01 9.10
C LYS A 79 4.70 -16.40 8.67
N PHE A 80 4.50 -17.66 8.31
CA PHE A 80 3.16 -18.20 8.08
C PHE A 80 2.64 -18.84 9.38
N GLU A 81 1.50 -18.38 9.87
CA GLU A 81 0.86 -18.84 11.11
C GLU A 81 -0.66 -18.65 11.00
N ASP A 82 -1.44 -19.58 11.54
CA ASP A 82 -2.92 -19.53 11.53
C ASP A 82 -3.56 -19.30 10.14
N GLY A 83 -2.91 -19.81 9.08
CA GLY A 83 -3.40 -19.67 7.71
C GLY A 83 -3.10 -18.31 7.06
N MET A 84 -2.31 -17.45 7.70
CA MET A 84 -1.97 -16.11 7.23
C MET A 84 -0.45 -15.87 7.25
N THR A 85 0.05 -15.09 6.31
CA THR A 85 1.43 -14.57 6.33
C THR A 85 1.48 -13.29 7.16
N HIS A 86 2.41 -13.26 8.11
CA HIS A 86 2.75 -12.09 8.91
C HIS A 86 4.14 -11.61 8.52
N GLY A 87 4.24 -10.34 8.13
CA GLY A 87 5.49 -9.69 7.77
C GLY A 87 5.86 -8.62 8.78
N LYS A 88 7.14 -8.53 9.12
CA LYS A 88 7.69 -7.44 9.92
C LYS A 88 9.14 -7.16 9.56
N PHE A 89 9.55 -5.90 9.72
CA PHE A 89 10.96 -5.57 9.85
C PHE A 89 11.48 -6.02 11.20
N THR A 90 12.76 -6.36 11.27
CA THR A 90 13.39 -6.83 12.51
C THR A 90 14.53 -5.94 13.00
N ARG A 91 14.88 -4.91 12.23
CA ARG A 91 15.89 -3.92 12.58
C ARG A 91 15.44 -2.51 12.21
N ASN A 92 15.72 -1.55 13.09
CA ASN A 92 15.41 -0.11 12.95
C ASN A 92 13.97 0.18 12.50
N CYS A 93 13.01 -0.50 13.14
CA CYS A 93 11.60 -0.39 12.76
C CYS A 93 11.01 0.97 13.19
N TYR A 94 10.39 1.66 12.24
CA TYR A 94 9.61 2.87 12.51
C TYR A 94 8.24 2.75 11.84
N TYR A 95 7.21 3.32 12.48
CA TYR A 95 5.82 3.22 11.99
C TYR A 95 5.21 4.61 11.89
N GLU A 96 4.57 4.85 10.76
CA GLU A 96 3.93 6.11 10.45
C GLU A 96 2.50 5.87 9.94
N LYS A 97 1.61 6.81 10.26
CA LYS A 97 0.34 6.98 9.56
C LYS A 97 0.45 8.28 8.76
N SER A 98 0.09 8.25 7.48
CA SER A 98 0.09 9.48 6.68
C SER A 98 -0.77 10.55 7.34
N VAL A 99 -0.25 11.78 7.35
CA VAL A 99 -1.03 12.97 7.75
C VAL A 99 -2.07 13.28 6.68
N ASP A 100 -1.70 13.06 5.42
CA ASP A 100 -2.57 13.31 4.28
C ASP A 100 -3.63 12.21 4.11
N VAL A 101 -4.79 12.66 3.61
CA VAL A 101 -5.84 11.82 3.05
C VAL A 101 -5.84 12.01 1.55
N PHE A 102 -5.68 10.92 0.82
CA PHE A 102 -5.66 10.88 -0.63
C PHE A 102 -7.07 10.63 -1.16
N ASP A 103 -7.65 11.62 -1.84
CA ASP A 103 -8.99 11.55 -2.43
C ASP A 103 -8.91 11.22 -3.91
N PHE A 104 -9.19 9.96 -4.25
CA PHE A 104 -9.43 9.55 -5.62
C PHE A 104 -10.92 9.71 -5.92
N GLY A 105 -11.34 10.94 -6.22
CA GLY A 105 -12.72 11.28 -6.58
C GLY A 105 -13.21 10.52 -7.83
N LYS A 106 -14.48 10.72 -8.21
CA LYS A 106 -14.94 10.27 -9.54
C LYS A 106 -14.15 11.05 -10.58
N LYS A 107 -13.33 10.41 -11.43
CA LYS A 107 -13.07 11.00 -12.74
C LYS A 107 -14.44 11.13 -13.41
N ASN A 108 -14.89 12.37 -13.64
CA ASN A 108 -15.97 12.61 -14.57
C ASN A 108 -15.47 12.11 -15.92
N SER A 109 -15.85 10.89 -16.31
CA SER A 109 -15.95 10.54 -17.72
C SER A 109 -16.83 11.64 -18.30
N GLN A 110 -16.25 12.56 -19.07
CA GLN A 110 -17.05 13.60 -19.72
C GLN A 110 -18.15 12.88 -20.51
N PRO A 111 -19.44 13.20 -20.29
CA PRO A 111 -20.45 12.76 -21.23
C PRO A 111 -20.12 13.46 -22.55
N TYR A 112 -19.81 12.69 -23.59
CA TYR A 112 -19.81 13.20 -24.94
C TYR A 112 -21.21 13.78 -25.19
N TYR A 113 -21.27 15.11 -25.41
CA TYR A 113 -22.45 15.78 -25.97
C TYR A 113 -22.50 15.56 -27.48
#